data_AF-A0ABD5X4N4-F1
#
_entry.id   AF-A0ABD5X4N4-F1
#
_cell.length_a   1.000
_cell.length_b   1.000
_cell.length_c   1.000
_cell.angle_alpha   90.00
_cell.angle_beta   90.00
_cell.angle_gamma   90.00
#
_symmetry.space_group_name_H-M   'P 1'
#
loop_
_entity.id
_entity.type
_entity.pdbx_description
1 polymer ?
#
loop_
_entity_poly.entity_id
_entity_poly.type
_entity_poly.pdbx_seq_one_letter_code
_entity_poly.pdbx_strand_id
1 'polypeptide(L)' 'MECTEEDCSSEASFELHIPWKENEFVCAGHARVRSHKEGVVADALTRADEQMPEGAANRDDS' A
#
# COMPACT_ATOMS: atom_id res chain seq x y z
N MET A 1 3.59 -5.55 10.28
CA MET A 1 4.58 -4.46 10.49
C MET A 1 3.76 -3.19 10.61
N GLU A 2 4.05 -2.27 11.52
CA GLU A 2 3.24 -1.06 11.69
C GLU A 2 3.66 0.04 10.72
N CYS A 3 2.74 0.96 10.44
CA CYS A 3 3.00 2.13 9.61
C CYS A 3 4.07 3.02 10.25
N THR A 4 5.02 3.50 9.44
CA THR A 4 6.14 4.36 9.90
C THR A 4 5.70 5.79 10.21
N GLU A 5 4.55 6.23 9.70
CA GLU A 5 4.03 7.58 9.98
C GLU A 5 3.64 7.75 11.45
N GLU A 6 4.00 8.90 12.02
CA GLU A 6 3.70 9.23 13.40
C GLU A 6 2.17 9.32 13.61
N ASP A 7 1.69 8.84 14.76
CA ASP A 7 0.25 8.78 15.08
C ASP A 7 -0.55 7.80 14.19
N CYS A 8 0.11 6.79 13.61
CA CYS A 8 -0.56 5.75 12.84
C CYS A 8 -0.32 4.34 13.42
N SER A 9 -1.37 3.75 14.00
CA SER A 9 -1.36 2.35 14.48
C SER A 9 -1.84 1.34 13.44
N SER A 10 -1.95 1.74 12.17
CA SER A 10 -2.38 0.85 11.10
C SER A 10 -1.25 -0.09 10.67
N GLU A 11 -1.62 -1.27 10.17
CA GLU A 11 -0.65 -2.18 9.57
C GLU A 11 -0.10 -1.59 8.26
N ALA A 12 1.20 -1.70 8.07
CA ALA A 12 1.89 -1.35 6.85
C ALA A 12 1.53 -2.36 5.75
N SER A 13 1.11 -1.82 4.60
CA SER A 13 0.69 -2.60 3.43
C SER A 13 1.49 -2.24 2.18
N PHE A 14 2.30 -1.18 2.24
CA PHE A 14 3.10 -0.69 1.12
C PHE A 14 4.52 -0.36 1.55
N GLU A 15 5.47 -0.60 0.66
CA GLU A 15 6.84 -0.07 0.72
C GLU A 15 6.91 1.18 -0.17
N LEU A 16 7.39 2.28 0.39
CA LEU A 16 7.67 3.50 -0.35
C LEU A 16 9.14 3.53 -0.75
N HIS A 17 9.38 3.49 -2.05
CA HIS A 17 10.69 3.78 -2.63
C HIS A 17 10.86 5.28 -2.78
N ILE A 18 11.78 5.84 -2.00
CA ILE A 18 11.98 7.29 -1.91
C ILE A 18 13.42 7.59 -2.35
N PRO A 19 13.66 8.39 -3.40
CA PRO A 19 15.00 8.49 -4.00
C PRO A 19 16.01 9.29 -3.17
N TRP A 20 15.57 9.98 -2.12
CA TRP A 20 16.41 10.85 -1.27
C TRP A 20 16.48 10.43 0.19
N LYS A 21 15.89 9.28 0.57
CA LYS A 21 16.01 8.69 1.91
C LYS A 21 15.78 7.18 1.85
N GLU A 22 15.86 6.51 3.00
CA GLU A 22 15.57 5.08 3.07
C GLU A 22 14.11 4.78 2.73
N ASN A 23 13.86 3.55 2.28
CA ASN A 23 12.50 3.08 1.98
C ASN A 23 11.68 3.02 3.29
N GLU A 24 10.40 3.34 3.18
CA GLU A 24 9.51 3.39 4.35
C GLU A 24 8.30 2.49 4.18
N PHE A 25 7.91 1.81 5.25
CA PHE A 25 6.73 0.94 5.24
C PHE A 25 5.53 1.69 5.81
N VAL A 26 4.46 1.80 5.02
CA VAL A 26 3.29 2.60 5.38
C VAL A 26 1.98 1.87 5.08
N CYS A 27 0.90 2.29 5.74
CA CYS A 27 -0.44 1.77 5.45
C CYS A 27 -0.97 2.28 4.09
N ALA A 28 -2.04 1.67 3.59
CA ALA A 28 -2.66 2.06 2.32
C ALA A 28 -3.06 3.55 2.24
N GLY A 29 -3.53 4.11 3.35
CA GLY A 29 -3.91 5.53 3.44
C GLY A 29 -2.70 6.47 3.25
N HIS A 30 -1.61 6.19 3.96
CA HIS A 30 -0.39 6.98 3.85
C HIS A 30 0.35 6.75 2.54
N ALA A 31 0.34 5.53 2.00
CA ALA A 31 0.88 5.25 0.67
C ALA A 31 0.25 6.14 -0.40
N ARG A 32 -1.09 6.26 -0.39
CA ARG A 32 -1.84 7.10 -1.32
C ARG A 32 -1.41 8.56 -1.26
N VAL A 33 -1.20 9.12 -0.07
CA VAL A 33 -0.81 10.53 0.07
C VAL A 33 0.66 10.73 -0.30
N ARG A 34 1.53 9.79 0.05
CA ARG A 34 2.98 9.93 -0.12
C ARG A 34 3.44 9.66 -1.56
N SER A 35 2.76 8.79 -2.30
CA SER A 35 3.03 8.51 -3.72
C SER A 35 2.73 9.70 -4.64
N HIS A 36 1.99 10.71 -4.15
CA HIS A 36 1.79 11.95 -4.89
C HIS A 36 3.05 12.83 -4.95
N LYS A 37 4.07 12.58 -4.12
CA LYS A 37 5.35 13.30 -4.20
C LYS A 37 6.14 12.80 -5.40
N GLU A 38 6.72 13.72 -6.16
CA GLU A 38 7.49 13.40 -7.36
C GLU A 38 8.64 12.42 -7.03
N GLY A 39 8.72 11.33 -7.80
CA GLY A 39 9.75 10.32 -7.64
C GLY A 39 9.50 9.29 -6.52
N VAL A 40 8.40 9.39 -5.77
CA VAL A 40 8.03 8.36 -4.78
C VAL A 40 7.21 7.27 -5.47
N VAL A 41 7.67 6.02 -5.36
CA VAL A 41 6.94 4.83 -5.85
C VAL A 41 6.42 4.06 -4.65
N ALA A 42 5.16 3.64 -4.70
CA ALA A 42 4.54 2.82 -3.65
C ALA A 42 4.29 1.41 -4.19
N ASP A 43 5.00 0.43 -3.67
CA ASP A 43 4.85 -0.97 -4.02
C ASP A 43 4.06 -1.70 -2.94
N ALA A 44 3.05 -2.47 -3.38
CA ALA A 44 2.22 -3.26 -2.46
C ALA A 44 3.07 -4.37 -1.85
N LEU A 45 3.00 -4.51 -0.52
CA LEU A 45 3.60 -5.64 0.16
C LEU A 45 2.79 -6.89 -0.15
N THR A 46 3.46 -7.98 -0.55
CA THR A 46 2.79 -9.25 -0.89
C THR A 46 1.91 -9.80 0.25
N ARG A 47 2.21 -9.46 1.51
CA ARG A 47 1.37 -9.84 2.67
C ARG A 47 0.05 -9.07 2.75
N ALA A 48 -0.08 -7.92 2.09
CA ALA A 48 -1.32 -7.16 2.05
C ALA A 48 -2.33 -7.73 1.02
N ASP A 49 -1.85 -8.52 0.06
CA ASP A 49 -2.64 -9.09 -1.03
C ASP A 49 -3.36 -10.41 -0.67
N GLU A 50 -3.14 -10.97 0.52
CA GLU A 50 -3.82 -12.22 0.94
C GLU A 50 -5.32 -12.04 1.25
N GLN A 51 -5.90 -10.86 1.01
CA GLN A 51 -7.31 -10.53 1.26
C GLN A 51 -8.08 -10.09 0.01
N MET A 52 -7.71 -10.55 -1.19
CA MET A 52 -8.58 -10.38 -2.36
C MET A 52 -9.82 -11.30 -2.20
N PRO A 53 -11.06 -10.77 -2.05
CA PRO A 53 -12.24 -11.63 -2.08
C PRO A 53 -12.39 -12.22 -3.49
N GLU A 54 -12.38 -13.55 -3.57
CA GLU A 54 -12.69 -14.31 -4.79
C GLU A 54 -14.16 -14.04 -5.19
N GLY A 55 -14.41 -13.08 -6.08
CA GLY A 55 -15.79 -12.76 -6.44
C GLY A 55 -16.04 -11.88 -7.68
N ALA A 56 -15.01 -11.51 -8.44
CA ALA A 56 -15.16 -10.62 -9.60
C ALA A 56 -15.24 -11.34 -10.96
N ALA A 57 -15.61 -12.62 -10.98
CA ALA A 57 -15.79 -13.37 -12.22
C ALA A 57 -17.11 -14.14 -12.19
N ASN A 58 -18.24 -13.46 -12.37
CA ASN A 58 -19.50 -14.04 -12.86
C ASN A 58 -20.40 -12.92 -13.37
N ARG A 59 -20.26 -12.58 -14.65
CA ARG A 59 -21.30 -11.92 -15.44
C ARG A 59 -21.51 -12.79 -16.67
N ASP A 60 -22.16 -13.92 -16.47
CA ASP A 60 -22.78 -14.65 -17.57
C ASP A 60 -24.17 -14.08 -17.81
N ASP A 61 -24.29 -13.57 -19.03
CA ASP A 61 -25.44 -13.01 -19.72
C ASP A 61 -26.60 -14.02 -19.79
N SER A 62 -27.83 -13.57 -19.57
CA SER A 62 -29.07 -14.32 -19.90
C SER A 62 -30.18 -13.37 -20.30
#